data_AF-A0A495L4T4-F1
#
_entry.id   AF-A0A495L4T4-F1
#
_cell.length_a   1.000
_cell.length_b   1.000
_cell.length_c   1.000
_cell.angle_alpha   90.00
_cell.angle_beta   90.00
_cell.angle_gamma   90.00
#
_symmetry.space_group_name_H-M   'P 1'
#
loop_
_entity.id
_entity.type
_entity.pdbx_description
1 polymer ?
#
loop_
_entity_poly.entity_id
_entity_poly.type
_entity_poly.pdbx_seq_one_letter_code
_entity_poly.pdbx_strand_id
1 'polypeptide(L)'
;MVNKRLKARAVLALARRHARKRGLRIEEMRGRGKGSHRTYAVLDAEGLEVGFFGITDHPRELSWTVLQGVEDSLAHLFGTKWMEK
;
A
#
# COMPACT_ATOMS: atom_id res chain seq x y z
N MET A 1 -1.87 1.93 -13.76
CA MET A 1 -3.26 1.48 -13.65
C MET A 1 -3.37 -0.03 -13.81
N VAL A 2 -3.32 -0.71 -12.67
CA VAL A 2 -3.47 -2.16 -12.52
C VAL A 2 -4.63 -2.70 -13.33
N ASN A 3 -4.41 -3.42 -14.43
CA ASN A 3 -5.48 -3.92 -15.29
C ASN A 3 -6.27 -5.11 -14.68
N LYS A 4 -6.24 -5.28 -13.34
CA LYS A 4 -6.82 -6.40 -12.59
C LYS A 4 -7.33 -5.91 -11.24
N ARG A 5 -8.49 -6.44 -10.83
CA ARG A 5 -9.01 -6.21 -9.48
C ARG A 5 -8.20 -7.02 -8.47
N LEU A 6 -7.60 -6.36 -7.48
CA LEU A 6 -6.78 -6.99 -6.44
C LEU A 6 -7.54 -7.00 -5.10
N LYS A 7 -7.34 -8.07 -4.33
CA LYS A 7 -7.73 -8.11 -2.91
C LYS A 7 -6.74 -7.29 -2.08
N ALA A 8 -7.19 -6.74 -0.96
CA ALA A 8 -6.34 -5.94 -0.06
C ALA A 8 -5.05 -6.64 0.36
N ARG A 9 -5.13 -7.93 0.71
CA ARG A 9 -3.96 -8.76 1.03
C ARG A 9 -2.93 -8.83 -0.10
N ALA A 10 -3.36 -8.84 -1.36
CA ALA A 10 -2.48 -8.92 -2.52
C ALA A 10 -1.77 -7.58 -2.75
N VAL A 11 -2.49 -6.46 -2.61
CA VAL A 11 -1.91 -5.11 -2.67
C VAL A 11 -0.87 -4.93 -1.56
N LEU A 12 -1.20 -5.31 -0.32
CA LEU A 12 -0.27 -5.20 0.80
C LEU A 12 0.98 -6.08 0.61
N ALA A 13 0.82 -7.30 0.10
CA ALA A 13 1.95 -8.18 -0.21
C ALA A 13 2.85 -7.57 -1.29
N LEU A 14 2.27 -6.98 -2.33
CA LEU A 14 2.99 -6.33 -3.41
C LEU A 14 3.73 -5.08 -2.91
N ALA A 15 3.05 -4.21 -2.16
CA ALA A 15 3.65 -3.03 -1.54
C ALA A 15 4.85 -3.43 -0.66
N ARG A 16 4.71 -4.46 0.19
CA ARG A 16 5.81 -4.99 1.02
C ARG A 16 6.97 -5.51 0.19
N ARG A 17 6.71 -6.20 -0.92
CA ARG A 17 7.76 -6.66 -1.84
C ARG A 17 8.53 -5.48 -2.46
N HIS A 18 7.83 -4.42 -2.87
CA HIS A 18 8.46 -3.22 -3.45
C HIS A 18 9.25 -2.40 -2.42
N ALA A 19 8.73 -2.30 -1.19
CA ALA A 19 9.41 -1.67 -0.07
C ALA A 19 10.74 -2.37 0.25
N ARG A 20 10.72 -3.71 0.41
CA ARG A 20 11.93 -4.50 0.71
C ARG A 20 13.02 -4.33 -0.34
N LYS A 21 12.66 -4.27 -1.64
CA LYS A 21 13.63 -4.03 -2.73
C LYS A 21 14.34 -2.67 -2.63
N ARG A 22 13.81 -1.73 -1.85
CA ARG A 22 14.33 -0.37 -1.64
C ARG A 22 14.87 -0.16 -0.22
N GLY A 23 14.98 -1.22 0.58
CA GLY A 23 15.37 -1.10 1.99
C GLY A 23 14.30 -0.48 2.91
N LEU A 24 13.06 -0.36 2.43
CA LEU A 24 11.94 0.20 3.19
C LEU A 24 11.14 -0.91 3.90
N ARG A 25 10.48 -0.54 4.99
CA ARG A 25 9.54 -1.38 5.75
C ARG A 25 8.12 -0.84 5.65
N ILE A 26 7.13 -1.72 5.81
CA ILE A 26 5.72 -1.30 5.87
C ILE A 26 5.11 -1.86 7.14
N GLU A 27 4.62 -0.96 7.99
CA GLU A 27 4.06 -1.26 9.30
C GLU A 27 2.63 -0.73 9.40
N GLU A 28 1.77 -1.47 10.10
CA GLU A 28 0.40 -1.02 10.34
C GLU A 28 0.38 0.04 11.44
N MET A 29 -0.24 1.18 11.17
CA MET A 29 -0.46 2.23 12.17
C MET A 29 -1.61 1.83 13.08
N ARG A 30 -1.32 1.08 14.15
CA ARG A 30 -2.33 0.65 15.12
C ARG A 30 -3.08 1.86 15.70
N GLY A 31 -4.41 1.79 15.72
CA GLY A 31 -5.27 2.89 16.18
C GLY A 31 -5.60 3.95 15.12
N ARG A 32 -4.95 3.93 13.94
CA ARG A 32 -5.37 4.72 12.78
C ARG A 32 -6.12 3.85 11.77
N GLY A 33 -7.44 4.02 11.75
CA GLY A 33 -8.36 3.32 10.86
C GLY A 33 -9.77 3.28 11.42
N LYS A 34 -10.80 3.43 10.58
CA LYS A 34 -12.20 3.33 10.99
C LYS A 34 -12.81 2.04 10.44
N GLY A 35 -13.30 1.18 11.33
CA GLY A 35 -13.94 -0.09 10.96
C GLY A 35 -12.98 -1.02 10.23
N SER A 36 -13.28 -1.34 8.97
CA SER A 36 -12.44 -2.18 8.11
C SER A 36 -11.26 -1.44 7.46
N HIS A 37 -11.13 -0.13 7.64
CA HIS A 37 -9.99 0.61 7.08
C HIS A 37 -8.75 0.39 7.94
N ARG A 38 -7.62 0.13 7.29
CA ARG A 38 -6.29 0.02 7.90
C ARG A 38 -5.37 1.01 7.22
N THR A 39 -4.53 1.68 8.00
CA THR A 39 -3.49 2.57 7.49
C THR A 39 -2.13 1.93 7.72
N TYR A 40 -1.29 1.98 6.68
CA TYR A 40 0.07 1.46 6.71
C TYR A 40 1.05 2.59 6.47
N ALA A 41 2.05 2.71 7.33
CA ALA A 41 3.19 3.59 7.16
C ALA A 41 4.31 2.85 6.41
N VAL A 42 5.02 3.57 5.54
CA VAL A 42 6.24 3.13 4.90
C VAL A 42 7.39 3.81 5.63
N LEU A 43 8.27 3.01 6.21
CA LEU A 43 9.38 3.47 7.04
C LEU A 43 10.71 3.22 6.32
N ASP A 44 11.66 4.14 6.49
CA ASP A 44 13.04 3.93 6.06
C ASP A 44 13.85 3.08 7.07
N ALA A 45 15.17 3.01 6.86
CA ALA A 45 16.07 2.25 7.71
C ALA A 45 16.15 2.81 9.15
N GLU A 46 15.99 4.12 9.32
CA GLU A 46 16.01 4.82 10.61
C GLU A 46 14.65 4.76 11.32
N GLY A 47 13.61 4.31 10.61
CA GLY A 47 12.25 4.22 11.13
C GLY A 47 11.44 5.49 10.90
N LEU A 48 11.91 6.41 10.06
CA LEU A 48 11.18 7.62 9.68
C LEU A 48 10.10 7.28 8.65
N GLU A 49 8.91 7.87 8.82
CA GLU A 49 7.83 7.74 7.85
C GLU A 49 8.15 8.51 6.56
N VAL A 50 8.25 7.77 5.45
CA VAL A 50 8.51 8.31 4.10
C VAL A 50 7.28 8.22 3.19
N GLY A 51 6.18 7.68 3.70
CA GLY A 51 4.89 7.62 3.04
C GLY A 51 3.89 6.80 3.84
N PHE A 52 2.62 6.87 3.46
CA PHE A 52 1.58 6.04 4.05
C PHE A 52 0.47 5.77 3.03
N PHE A 53 -0.31 4.74 3.26
CA PHE A 53 -1.50 4.45 2.45
C PHE A 53 -2.58 3.78 3.28
N GLY A 54 -3.83 4.02 2.91
CA GLY A 54 -5.00 3.36 3.47
C GLY A 54 -5.47 2.22 2.58
N ILE A 55 -5.93 1.12 3.18
CA ILE A 55 -6.57 0.02 2.46
C ILE A 55 -7.68 -0.60 3.30
N THR A 56 -8.78 -1.00 2.67
CA THR A 56 -9.89 -1.67 3.34
C THR A 56 -9.63 -3.16 3.47
N ASP A 57 -9.76 -3.70 4.68
CA ASP A 57 -9.59 -5.12 5.00
C ASP A 57 -10.91 -5.90 4.84
N HIS A 58 -11.56 -5.74 3.69
CA HIS A 58 -12.74 -6.56 3.35
C HIS A 58 -12.34 -7.70 2.41
N PRO A 59 -13.03 -8.86 2.44
CA PRO A 59 -12.66 -10.03 1.64
C PRO A 59 -12.88 -9.86 0.13
N ARG A 60 -13.64 -8.84 -0.28
CA ARG A 60 -13.91 -8.51 -1.69
C ARG A 60 -12.70 -7.86 -2.34
N GLU A 61 -12.70 -7.88 -3.67
CA GLU A 61 -11.73 -7.13 -4.45
C GLU A 61 -11.93 -5.62 -4.27
N LEU A 62 -10.85 -4.86 -4.35
CA LEU A 62 -10.86 -3.42 -4.22
C LEU A 62 -11.39 -2.77 -5.50
N SER A 63 -12.06 -1.63 -5.33
CA SER A 63 -12.47 -0.81 -6.46
C SER A 63 -11.26 -0.19 -7.14
N TRP A 64 -11.43 0.16 -8.42
CA TRP A 64 -10.44 0.87 -9.21
C TRP A 64 -9.93 2.14 -8.53
N THR A 65 -10.83 2.93 -7.93
CA THR A 65 -10.47 4.15 -7.21
C THR A 65 -9.58 3.88 -6.01
N VAL A 66 -9.82 2.80 -5.26
CA VAL A 66 -8.96 2.45 -4.12
C VAL A 66 -7.59 1.98 -4.61
N LEU A 67 -7.55 1.16 -5.66
CA LEU A 67 -6.28 0.71 -6.23
C LEU A 67 -5.45 1.88 -6.78
N GLN A 68 -6.10 2.80 -7.52
CA GLN A 68 -5.47 4.00 -8.05
C GLN A 68 -4.95 4.91 -6.93
N GLY A 69 -5.77 5.15 -5.89
CA GLY A 69 -5.34 5.96 -4.74
C GLY A 69 -4.12 5.39 -4.02
N VAL A 70 -4.06 4.05 -3.85
CA VAL A 70 -2.87 3.40 -3.29
C VAL A 70 -1.68 3.47 -4.26
N GLU A 71 -1.90 3.29 -5.57
CA GLU A 71 -0.85 3.40 -6.59
C GLU A 71 -0.19 4.79 -6.54
N ASP A 72 -1.00 5.85 -6.52
CA ASP A 72 -0.57 7.25 -6.51
C ASP A 72 0.13 7.62 -5.19
N SER A 73 -0.42 7.19 -4.05
CA SER A 73 0.17 7.47 -2.72
C SER A 73 1.59 6.92 -2.53
N LEU A 74 1.98 5.93 -3.33
CA LEU A 74 3.28 5.27 -3.26
C LEU A 74 4.12 5.48 -4.52
N ALA A 75 3.63 6.24 -5.50
CA ALA A 75 4.30 6.43 -6.78
C ALA A 75 5.64 7.15 -6.62
N HIS A 76 5.76 8.07 -5.65
CA HIS A 76 7.04 8.75 -5.35
C HIS A 76 8.11 7.80 -4.81
N LEU A 77 7.70 6.70 -4.16
CA LEU A 77 8.63 5.68 -3.65
C LEU A 77 8.90 4.58 -4.69
N PHE A 78 7.84 4.10 -5.34
CA PHE A 78 7.89 2.87 -6.15
C PHE A 78 7.93 3.11 -7.65
N GLY A 79 7.74 4.36 -8.09
CA GLY A 79 7.52 4.74 -9.48
C GLY A 79 6.07 4.53 -9.91
N THR A 80 5.69 5.07 -11.07
CA THR A 80 4.36 4.88 -11.64
C THR A 80 4.14 3.43 -12.08
N LYS A 81 2.89 2.94 -12.04
CA LYS A 81 2.53 1.57 -12.46
C LYS A 81 3.27 0.48 -11.70
N TRP A 82 3.71 0.74 -10.47
CA TRP A 82 4.46 -0.24 -9.68
C TRP A 82 3.64 -1.50 -9.37
N MET A 83 2.31 -1.40 -9.36
CA MET A 83 1.43 -2.55 -9.14
C MET A 83 1.24 -3.44 -10.38
N GLU A 84 1.74 -3.03 -11.55
CA GLU A 84 1.69 -3.83 -12.80
C GLU A 84 2.96 -4.64 -13.08
N LYS A 85 4.04 -4.43 -12.29
CA LYS A 85 5.37 -5.00 -12.49
C LYS A 85 5.66 -6.21 -11.60
#